data_AF-A0A370GLV2-F1
#
_entry.id   AF-A0A370GLV2-F1
#
_cell.length_a   1.000
_cell.length_b   1.000
_cell.length_c   1.000
_cell.angle_alpha   90.00
_cell.angle_beta   90.00
_cell.angle_gamma   90.00
#
_symmetry.space_group_name_H-M   'P 1'
#
loop_
_entity.id
_entity.type
_entity.pdbx_description
1 polymer ?
#
loop_
_entity_poly.entity_id
_entity_poly.type
_entity_poly.pdbx_seq_one_letter_code
_entity_poly.pdbx_strand_id
1 'polypeptide(L)'
;MTKPHYFIAVSLPKEVKQFLKQWCQEIKNPFPFKKWVHWEDYHLTLAFLGEVPERQLLKVKENVAKAIAGYSDLPASLADLGVFGKQDSPRVF
;
A
#
# COMPACT_ATOMS: atom_id res chain seq x y z
N MET A 1 26.04 -2.42 4.87
CA MET A 1 25.19 -2.14 3.69
C MET A 1 23.76 -2.49 4.05
N THR A 2 22.81 -1.57 3.84
CA THR A 2 21.39 -1.83 4.10
C THR A 2 20.86 -2.80 3.05
N LYS A 3 20.27 -3.90 3.50
CA LYS A 3 19.67 -4.91 2.62
C LYS A 3 18.29 -4.42 2.18
N PRO A 4 17.97 -4.42 0.87
CA PRO A 4 16.68 -3.93 0.40
C PRO A 4 15.55 -4.87 0.81
N HIS A 5 14.44 -4.29 1.27
CA HIS A 5 13.22 -5.02 1.60
C HIS A 5 12.19 -4.84 0.49
N TYR A 6 11.53 -5.92 0.11
CA TYR A 6 10.57 -5.94 -0.99
C TYR A 6 9.17 -6.32 -0.50
N PHE A 7 8.18 -5.92 -1.28
CA PHE A 7 6.79 -6.28 -1.12
C PHE A 7 6.11 -6.29 -2.51
N ILE A 8 4.94 -6.91 -2.58
CA ILE A 8 4.06 -6.91 -3.76
C ILE A 8 2.85 -6.07 -3.40
N ALA A 9 2.47 -5.15 -4.28
CA ALA A 9 1.32 -4.27 -4.06
C ALA A 9 0.57 -3.96 -5.36
N VAL A 10 -0.69 -3.58 -5.21
CA VAL A 10 -1.50 -2.96 -6.27
C VAL A 10 -1.32 -1.45 -6.17
N SER A 11 -0.86 -0.83 -7.25
CA SER A 11 -0.84 0.63 -7.34
C SER A 11 -2.26 1.14 -7.54
N LEU A 12 -2.63 2.18 -6.81
CA LEU A 12 -3.92 2.84 -6.99
C LEU A 12 -3.91 3.73 -8.23
N PRO A 13 -5.06 3.88 -8.93
CA PRO A 13 -5.23 4.90 -9.97
C PRO A 13 -4.93 6.31 -9.43
N LYS A 14 -4.45 7.20 -10.30
CA LYS A 14 -4.01 8.55 -9.91
C LYS A 14 -5.15 9.35 -9.28
N GLU A 15 -6.34 9.20 -9.82
CA GLU A 15 -7.58 9.86 -9.39
C GLU A 15 -7.91 9.46 -7.94
N VAL A 16 -7.76 8.18 -7.61
CA VAL A 16 -7.95 7.66 -6.25
C VAL A 16 -6.89 8.23 -5.31
N LYS A 17 -5.62 8.27 -5.72
CA LYS A 17 -4.56 8.86 -4.89
C LYS A 17 -4.79 10.36 -4.64
N GLN A 18 -5.31 11.09 -5.63
CA GLN A 18 -5.65 12.51 -5.49
C GLN A 18 -6.85 12.73 -4.56
N PHE A 19 -7.89 11.90 -4.67
CA PHE A 19 -9.01 11.91 -3.74
C PHE A 19 -8.53 11.68 -2.30
N LEU A 20 -7.73 10.64 -2.06
CA LEU A 20 -7.17 10.36 -0.73
C LEU A 20 -6.27 11.49 -0.22
N LYS A 21 -5.52 12.16 -1.10
CA LYS A 21 -4.71 13.33 -0.73
C LYS A 21 -5.56 14.46 -0.16
N GLN A 22 -6.64 14.82 -0.86
CA GLN A 22 -7.55 15.89 -0.43
C GLN A 22 -8.24 15.51 0.88
N TRP A 23 -8.77 14.29 0.94
CA TRP A 23 -9.44 13.78 2.12
C TRP A 23 -8.52 13.75 3.35
N CYS A 24 -7.27 13.26 3.22
CA CYS A 24 -6.29 13.28 4.30
C CYS A 24 -5.94 14.71 4.77
N GLN A 25 -5.99 15.72 3.90
CA GLN A 25 -5.75 17.12 4.31
C GLN A 25 -6.87 17.65 5.21
N GLU A 26 -8.11 17.24 4.97
CA GLU A 26 -9.28 17.65 5.76
C GLU A 26 -9.25 17.02 7.16
N ILE A 27 -8.85 15.75 7.26
CA ILE A 27 -8.84 15.02 8.53
C ILE A 27 -7.54 15.15 9.33
N LYS A 28 -6.51 15.79 8.76
CA LYS A 28 -5.20 15.93 9.41
C LYS A 28 -5.24 16.66 10.75
N ASN A 29 -6.10 17.67 10.85
CA ASN A 29 -6.27 18.47 12.06
C ASN A 29 -6.95 17.68 13.20
N PRO A 30 -8.11 17.02 12.98
CA PRO A 30 -8.72 16.21 14.03
C PRO A 30 -7.92 14.96 14.41
N PHE A 31 -7.05 14.45 13.51
CA PHE A 31 -6.24 13.26 13.77
C PHE A 31 -4.74 13.55 13.61
N PRO A 32 -4.06 14.07 14.64
CA PRO A 32 -2.66 14.52 14.54
C PRO A 32 -1.66 13.36 14.57
N PHE A 33 -1.72 12.46 13.59
CA PHE A 33 -0.72 11.40 13.43
C PHE A 33 0.67 11.99 13.20
N LYS A 34 1.68 11.36 13.80
CA LYS A 34 3.09 11.78 13.71
C LYS A 34 3.61 11.81 12.27
N LYS A 35 3.10 10.93 11.41
CA LYS A 35 3.53 10.80 10.02
C LYS A 35 2.33 10.50 9.14
N TRP A 36 2.22 11.25 8.05
CA TRP A 36 1.28 11.00 6.97
C TRP A 36 2.07 10.46 5.78
N VAL A 37 1.56 9.40 5.15
CA VAL A 37 2.17 8.82 3.95
C VAL A 37 2.08 9.82 2.80
N HIS A 38 3.12 9.91 1.97
CA HIS A 38 3.06 10.76 0.78
C HIS A 38 2.04 10.17 -0.19
N TRP A 39 1.19 11.00 -0.79
CA TRP A 39 0.05 10.51 -1.57
C TRP A 39 0.45 9.62 -2.77
N GLU A 40 1.63 9.83 -3.33
CA GLU A 40 2.17 8.99 -4.41
C GLU A 40 2.50 7.57 -3.94
N ASP A 41 2.82 7.43 -2.66
CA ASP A 41 3.15 6.16 -2.02
C ASP A 41 1.89 5.37 -1.61
N TYR A 42 0.66 5.84 -1.86
CA TYR A 42 -0.52 5.03 -1.59
C TYR A 42 -0.60 3.79 -2.50
N HIS A 43 -0.76 2.64 -1.88
CA HIS A 43 -0.85 1.34 -2.54
C HIS A 43 -1.61 0.36 -1.63
N LEU A 44 -2.14 -0.71 -2.23
CA LEU A 44 -2.66 -1.85 -1.49
C LEU A 44 -1.59 -2.94 -1.43
N THR A 45 -0.96 -3.13 -0.26
CA THR A 45 0.01 -4.21 -0.09
C THR A 45 -0.67 -5.57 -0.11
N LEU A 46 -0.16 -6.47 -0.94
CA LEU A 46 -0.63 -7.86 -1.03
C LEU A 46 0.24 -8.81 -0.19
N ALA A 47 1.56 -8.63 -0.22
CA ALA A 47 2.49 -9.47 0.53
C ALA A 47 3.81 -8.74 0.83
N PHE A 48 4.30 -8.86 2.06
CA PHE A 48 5.64 -8.43 2.43
C PHE A 48 6.63 -9.58 2.22
N LEU A 49 7.71 -9.33 1.50
CA LEU A 49 8.74 -10.35 1.18
C LEU A 49 10.00 -10.21 2.05
N GLY A 50 10.22 -9.04 2.64
CA GLY A 50 11.44 -8.76 3.40
C GLY A 50 12.66 -8.70 2.49
N GLU A 51 13.81 -9.11 3.00
CA GLU A 51 15.05 -9.19 2.21
C GLU A 51 14.97 -10.34 1.18
N VAL A 52 15.11 -9.99 -0.09
CA VAL A 52 15.09 -10.97 -1.19
C VAL A 52 16.37 -10.84 -2.01
N PRO A 53 17.15 -11.93 -2.22
CA PRO A 53 18.29 -11.92 -3.12
C PRO A 53 17.88 -11.59 -4.56
N GLU A 54 18.71 -10.86 -5.30
CA GLU A 54 18.41 -10.39 -6.66
C GLU A 54 17.98 -11.53 -7.61
N ARG A 55 18.66 -12.69 -7.53
CA ARG A 55 18.31 -13.89 -8.33
C ARG A 55 16.88 -14.39 -8.05
N GLN A 56 16.37 -14.23 -6.83
CA GLN A 56 14.99 -14.61 -6.49
C GLN A 56 13.98 -13.54 -6.92
N LEU A 57 14.39 -12.27 -6.96
CA LEU A 57 13.51 -11.17 -7.37
C LEU A 57 12.99 -11.35 -8.81
N LEU A 58 13.82 -11.83 -9.73
CA LEU A 58 13.40 -12.14 -11.11
C LEU A 58 12.32 -13.22 -11.13
N LYS A 59 12.49 -14.30 -10.35
CA LYS A 59 11.49 -15.38 -10.24
C LYS A 59 10.18 -14.89 -9.64
N VAL A 60 10.23 -14.00 -8.64
CA VAL A 60 9.03 -13.38 -8.07
C VAL A 60 8.27 -12.61 -9.15
N LYS A 61 8.95 -11.78 -9.95
CA LYS A 61 8.32 -11.02 -11.03
C LYS A 61 7.65 -11.93 -12.06
N GLU A 62 8.35 -12.98 -12.50
CA GLU A 62 7.81 -13.95 -13.46
C GLU A 62 6.58 -14.70 -12.91
N ASN A 63 6.66 -15.15 -11.66
CA ASN A 63 5.58 -15.90 -11.03
C ASN A 63 4.33 -15.03 -10.83
N VAL A 64 4.51 -13.77 -10.41
CA VAL A 64 3.40 -12.81 -10.29
C VAL A 64 2.77 -12.56 -11.65
N ALA A 65 3.58 -12.29 -12.68
CA ALA A 65 3.07 -12.06 -14.04
C ALA A 65 2.26 -13.26 -14.58
N LYS A 66 2.74 -14.49 -14.36
CA LYS A 66 2.02 -15.72 -14.73
C LYS A 66 0.72 -15.89 -13.95
N ALA A 67 0.76 -15.63 -12.63
CA ALA A 67 -0.41 -15.80 -11.76
C ALA A 67 -1.55 -14.84 -12.12
N ILE A 68 -1.23 -13.63 -12.59
CA ILE A 68 -2.22 -12.61 -12.93
C ILE A 68 -2.63 -12.59 -14.40
N ALA A 69 -2.00 -13.38 -15.28
CA ALA A 69 -2.20 -13.30 -16.74
C ALA A 69 -3.65 -13.53 -17.20
N GLY A 70 -4.48 -14.21 -16.41
CA GLY A 70 -5.90 -14.45 -16.70
C GLY A 70 -6.86 -13.41 -16.11
N TYR A 71 -6.36 -12.39 -15.42
CA TYR A 71 -7.18 -11.37 -14.74
C TYR A 71 -7.04 -10.04 -15.49
N SER A 72 -8.16 -9.45 -15.91
CA SER A 72 -8.16 -8.13 -16.58
C SER A 72 -8.27 -6.98 -15.58
N ASP A 73 -9.07 -7.16 -14.53
CA ASP A 73 -9.46 -6.09 -13.61
C ASP A 73 -9.59 -6.59 -12.17
N LEU A 74 -9.38 -5.69 -11.22
CA LEU A 74 -9.63 -5.91 -9.80
C LEU A 74 -10.63 -4.83 -9.32
N PRO A 75 -11.95 -5.07 -9.45
CA PRO A 75 -12.94 -4.11 -8.99
C PRO A 75 -12.84 -3.97 -7.47
N ALA A 76 -12.68 -2.73 -7.00
CA ALA A 76 -12.56 -2.40 -5.59
C ALA A 76 -13.23 -1.05 -5.31
N SER A 77 -13.79 -0.91 -4.11
CA SER A 77 -14.38 0.33 -3.61
C SER A 77 -13.78 0.68 -2.26
N LEU A 78 -13.60 1.97 -2.00
CA LEU A 78 -13.33 2.47 -0.67
C LEU A 78 -14.65 2.40 0.13
N ALA A 79 -14.59 1.86 1.34
CA ALA A 79 -15.74 1.74 2.22
C ALA A 79 -15.48 2.56 3.48
N ASP A 80 -15.00 1.89 4.53
CA ASP A 80 -14.83 2.48 5.85
C ASP A 80 -13.36 2.73 6.19
N LEU A 81 -13.18 3.57 7.20
CA LEU A 81 -11.90 3.82 7.84
C LEU A 81 -11.70 2.85 8.98
N GLY A 82 -10.45 2.43 9.16
CA GLY A 82 -10.05 1.53 10.22
C GLY A 82 -8.73 1.98 10.84
N VAL A 83 -8.33 1.28 11.90
CA VAL A 83 -7.03 1.49 12.54
C VAL A 83 -6.35 0.16 12.75
N PHE A 84 -5.01 0.16 12.73
CA PHE A 84 -4.21 -0.98 13.16
C PHE A 84 -3.52 -0.67 14.49
N GLY A 85 -3.55 -1.64 15.42
CA GLY A 85 -3.05 -1.49 16.78
C GLY A 85 -4.18 -1.40 17.80
N LYS A 86 -3.93 -0.77 18.94
CA LYS A 86 -4.96 -0.58 19.96
C LYS A 86 -5.87 0.59 19.56
N GLN A 87 -7.18 0.47 19.78
CA GLN A 87 -8.14 1.50 19.39
C GLN A 87 -7.95 2.84 20.12
N ASP A 88 -7.53 2.78 21.39
CA ASP A 88 -7.24 3.94 22.24
C ASP A 88 -5.87 4.58 21.95
N SER A 89 -5.00 3.88 21.23
CA SER A 89 -3.68 4.36 20.81
C SER A 89 -3.25 3.68 19.51
N PRO A 90 -3.88 4.03 18.37
CA PRO A 90 -3.65 3.35 17.10
C PRO A 90 -2.23 3.59 16.60
N ARG A 91 -1.63 2.56 15.99
CA ARG A 91 -0.29 2.65 15.37
C ARG A 91 -0.35 3.14 13.94
N VAL A 92 -1.43 2.78 13.24
CA VAL A 92 -1.72 3.17 11.85
C VAL A 92 -3.20 3.51 11.76
N PHE A 93 -3.51 4.47 10.90
CA PHE A 93 -4.83 4.90 10.49
C PHE A 93 -4.85 4.95 8.97
#